data_AF-A0A439V8E1-F1
#
_entry.id   AF-A0A439V8E1-F1
#
_cell.length_a   1.000
_cell.length_b   1.000
_cell.length_c   1.000
_cell.angle_alpha   90.00
_cell.angle_beta   90.00
_cell.angle_gamma   90.00
#
_symmetry.space_group_name_H-M   'P 1'
#
loop_
_entity.id
_entity.type
_entity.pdbx_description
1 polymer ?
#
loop_
_entity_poly.entity_id
_entity_poly.type
_entity_poly.pdbx_seq_one_letter_code
_entity_poly.pdbx_strand_id
1 'polypeptide(L)'
;MAAIPSTQEEDARRPNREREKLVGDRTRIINRIKAILIRFGIRTYKPTLRKAEERLEALRTAEGVPLLENTRAELRRDLARLRMVQEQIKEIEQQRLRDLEAASSAKTGCHAMVRLIARVVGIGVETAS
;
A
#
# COMPACT_ATOMS: atom_id res chain seq x y z
N MET A 1 -2.35 -18.18 -29.85
CA MET A 1 -1.81 -16.83 -30.11
C MET A 1 -2.64 -15.86 -29.29
N ALA A 2 -2.04 -15.12 -28.33
CA ALA A 2 -2.81 -14.21 -27.48
C ALA A 2 -3.22 -12.98 -28.29
N ALA A 3 -4.50 -12.60 -28.25
CA ALA A 3 -4.99 -11.40 -28.91
C ALA A 3 -4.31 -10.16 -28.32
N ILE A 4 -3.83 -9.27 -29.19
CA ILE A 4 -3.24 -8.00 -28.77
C ILE A 4 -4.39 -7.14 -28.20
N PRO A 5 -4.30 -6.70 -26.93
CA PRO A 5 -5.32 -5.84 -26.34
C PRO A 5 -5.43 -4.53 -27.10
N SER A 6 -6.63 -3.97 -27.17
CA SER A 6 -6.84 -2.62 -27.66
C SER A 6 -6.21 -1.58 -26.71
N THR A 7 -5.98 -0.36 -27.21
CA THR A 7 -5.43 0.75 -26.39
C THR A 7 -6.28 1.02 -25.14
N GLN A 8 -7.61 0.89 -25.24
CA GLN A 8 -8.53 1.09 -24.11
C GLN A 8 -8.45 -0.06 -23.10
N GLU A 9 -8.32 -1.31 -23.57
CA GLU A 9 -8.14 -2.47 -22.69
C GLU A 9 -6.79 -2.44 -21.96
N GLU A 10 -5.75 -1.92 -22.62
CA GLU A 10 -4.43 -1.77 -22.02
C GLU A 10 -4.38 -0.63 -20.98
N ASP A 11 -5.13 0.45 -21.22
CA ASP A 11 -5.32 1.55 -20.27
C ASP A 11 -6.13 1.09 -19.04
N ALA A 12 -7.18 0.29 -19.24
CA ALA A 12 -7.95 -0.30 -18.13
C ALA A 12 -7.09 -1.17 -17.18
N ARG A 13 -5.95 -1.70 -17.67
CA ARG A 13 -4.99 -2.46 -16.84
C ARG A 13 -3.98 -1.56 -16.09
N ARG A 14 -3.86 -0.28 -16.44
CA ARG A 14 -2.86 0.65 -15.84
C ARG A 14 -3.01 0.77 -14.32
N PRO A 15 -4.21 0.97 -13.74
CA PRO A 15 -4.36 1.13 -12.30
C PRO A 15 -3.88 -0.08 -11.49
N ASN A 16 -4.07 -1.30 -12.01
CA ASN A 16 -3.60 -2.52 -11.34
C ASN A 16 -2.08 -2.59 -11.27
N ARG A 17 -1.40 -2.28 -12.38
CA ARG A 17 0.08 -2.27 -12.44
C ARG A 17 0.67 -1.16 -11.58
N GLU A 18 0.03 0.00 -11.55
CA GLU A 18 0.43 1.10 -10.67
C GLU A 18 0.30 0.70 -9.19
N ARG A 19 -0.85 0.13 -8.79
CA ARG A 19 -1.05 -0.38 -7.44
C ARG A 19 0.01 -1.41 -7.06
N GLU A 20 0.34 -2.34 -7.94
CA GLU A 20 1.38 -3.36 -7.68
C GLU A 20 2.74 -2.71 -7.40
N LYS A 21 3.16 -1.74 -8.22
CA LYS A 21 4.39 -0.97 -8.00
C LYS A 21 4.36 -0.25 -6.65
N LEU A 22 3.26 0.44 -6.34
CA LEU A 22 3.10 1.16 -5.07
C LEU A 22 3.13 0.22 -3.85
N VAL A 23 2.57 -0.99 -3.96
CA VAL A 23 2.68 -2.01 -2.90
C VAL A 23 4.14 -2.45 -2.69
N GLY A 24 4.90 -2.59 -3.78
CA GLY A 24 6.35 -2.81 -3.72
C GLY A 24 7.09 -1.66 -3.02
N ASP A 25 6.77 -0.40 -3.38
CA ASP A 25 7.38 0.79 -2.79
C ASP A 25 7.05 0.93 -1.30
N ARG A 26 5.79 0.69 -0.92
CA ARG A 26 5.34 0.63 0.48
C ARG A 26 6.19 -0.36 1.28
N THR A 27 6.41 -1.55 0.73
CA THR A 27 7.20 -2.60 1.36
C THR A 27 8.67 -2.18 1.51
N ARG A 28 9.25 -1.57 0.47
CA ARG A 28 10.62 -1.05 0.49
C ARG A 28 10.82 0.01 1.57
N ILE A 29 9.89 0.97 1.69
CA ILE A 29 9.95 2.03 2.69
C ILE A 29 9.84 1.45 4.11
N ILE A 30 8.90 0.53 4.35
CA ILE A 30 8.75 -0.14 5.65
C ILE A 30 10.04 -0.87 6.04
N ASN A 31 10.66 -1.59 5.09
CA ASN A 31 11.89 -2.32 5.33
C ASN A 31 13.07 -1.37 5.61
N ARG A 32 13.15 -0.23 4.93
CA ARG A 32 14.15 0.82 5.20
C ARG A 32 14.01 1.35 6.63
N ILE A 33 12.80 1.74 7.04
CA ILE A 33 12.53 2.22 8.41
C ILE A 33 12.94 1.17 9.45
N LYS A 34 12.54 -0.09 9.25
CA LYS A 34 12.91 -1.19 10.16
C LYS A 34 14.42 -1.40 10.21
N ALA A 35 15.11 -1.37 9.07
CA ALA A 35 16.56 -1.53 9.01
C ALA A 35 17.31 -0.44 9.77
N ILE A 36 16.87 0.82 9.68
CA ILE A 36 17.42 1.93 10.47
C ILE A 36 17.24 1.65 11.96
N LEU A 37 16.01 1.32 12.38
CA LEU A 37 15.67 1.12 13.80
C LEU A 37 16.36 -0.09 14.44
N ILE A 38 16.60 -1.16 13.67
CA ILE A 38 17.33 -2.35 14.15
C ILE A 38 18.75 -1.99 14.60
N ARG A 39 19.44 -1.06 13.92
CA ARG A 39 20.78 -0.60 14.32
C ARG A 39 20.82 0.05 15.70
N PHE A 40 19.68 0.57 16.15
CA PHE A 40 19.50 1.17 17.48
C PHE A 40 18.88 0.20 18.50
N GLY A 41 18.71 -1.08 18.13
CA GLY A 41 18.12 -2.11 18.99
C GLY A 41 16.58 -2.10 19.04
N ILE A 42 15.91 -1.29 18.21
CA ILE A 42 14.45 -1.11 18.25
C ILE A 42 13.79 -2.06 17.24
N ARG A 43 13.02 -3.04 17.73
CA ARG A 43 12.34 -4.05 16.89
C ARG A 43 10.82 -3.98 16.89
N THR A 44 10.21 -3.36 17.91
CA THR A 44 8.75 -3.38 18.14
C THR A 44 8.00 -2.22 17.46
N TYR A 45 8.72 -1.32 16.79
CA TYR A 45 8.11 -0.16 16.14
C TYR A 45 7.30 -0.55 14.90
N LYS A 46 6.09 0.00 14.79
CA LYS A 46 5.15 -0.27 13.69
C LYS A 46 4.96 1.01 12.86
N PRO A 47 5.59 1.14 11.68
CA PRO A 47 5.56 2.35 10.87
C PRO A 47 4.22 2.63 10.19
N THR A 48 3.34 1.62 10.09
CA THR A 48 2.02 1.73 9.45
C THR A 48 0.93 2.26 10.39
N LEU A 49 1.24 2.53 11.67
CA LEU A 49 0.27 3.09 12.61
C LEU A 49 -0.01 4.55 12.29
N ARG A 50 -1.26 4.99 12.46
CA ARG A 50 -1.68 6.38 12.24
C ARG A 50 -0.83 7.39 13.03
N LYS A 51 -0.44 7.03 14.25
CA LYS A 51 0.39 7.85 15.16
C LYS A 51 1.87 7.47 15.13
N ALA A 52 2.36 6.85 14.06
CA ALA A 52 3.75 6.39 13.98
C ALA A 52 4.75 7.55 14.16
N GLU A 53 4.46 8.72 13.58
CA GLU A 53 5.31 9.90 13.68
C GLU A 53 5.36 10.47 15.12
N GLU A 54 4.20 10.61 15.78
CA GLU A 54 4.13 11.03 17.20
C GLU A 54 4.94 10.09 18.11
N ARG A 55 4.88 8.78 17.82
CA ARG A 55 5.58 7.76 18.60
C ARG A 55 7.09 7.76 18.38
N LEU A 56 7.59 8.45 17.36
CA LEU A 56 9.02 8.53 17.06
C LEU A 56 9.80 9.26 18.15
N GLU A 57 9.22 10.30 18.75
CA GLU A 57 9.85 11.08 19.85
C GLU A 57 10.01 10.26 21.14
N ALA A 58 9.12 9.28 21.34
CA ALA A 58 9.15 8.40 22.50
C ALA A 58 10.14 7.23 22.34
N LEU A 59 10.73 7.04 21.16
CA LEU A 59 11.68 5.95 20.95
C LEU A 59 12.97 6.17 21.71
N ARG A 60 13.47 5.09 22.30
CA ARG A 60 14.76 5.01 22.99
C ARG A 60 15.56 3.86 22.40
N THR A 61 16.87 4.04 22.29
CA THR A 61 17.82 2.99 21.90
C THR A 61 17.90 1.92 22.99
N ALA A 62 18.62 0.83 22.72
CA ALA A 62 18.90 -0.21 23.72
C ALA A 62 19.59 0.33 24.99
N GLU A 63 20.32 1.44 24.87
CA GLU A 63 21.01 2.13 25.98
C GLU A 63 20.09 3.14 26.71
N GLY A 64 18.81 3.23 26.34
CA GLY A 64 17.86 4.15 26.96
C GLY A 64 17.95 5.60 26.48
N VAL A 65 18.82 5.89 25.50
CA VAL A 65 19.07 7.24 24.96
C VAL A 65 18.04 7.54 23.85
N PRO A 66 17.58 8.80 23.67
CA PRO A 66 16.78 9.17 22.51
C PRO A 66 17.53 8.95 21.18
N LEU A 67 16.79 8.75 20.10
CA LEU A 67 17.36 8.72 18.75
C LEU A 67 18.04 10.05 18.41
N LEU A 68 19.20 9.99 17.77
CA LEU A 68 19.91 11.15 17.24
C LEU A 68 19.02 11.95 16.28
N GLU A 69 19.16 13.28 16.26
CA GLU A 69 18.24 14.15 15.51
C GLU A 69 18.26 13.88 14.00
N ASN A 70 19.44 13.66 13.41
CA ASN A 70 19.55 13.36 11.98
C ASN A 70 18.84 12.04 11.60
N THR A 71 18.98 11.00 12.42
CA THR A 71 18.28 9.73 12.25
C THR A 71 16.77 9.92 12.38
N ARG A 72 16.33 10.71 13.37
CA ARG A 72 14.92 11.02 13.56
C ARG A 72 14.35 11.76 12.36
N ALA A 73 15.07 12.76 11.85
CA ALA A 73 14.68 13.50 10.65
C ALA A 73 14.61 12.60 9.39
N GLU A 74 15.53 11.64 9.23
CA GLU A 74 15.44 10.64 8.16
C GLU A 74 14.17 9.78 8.28
N LEU A 75 13.88 9.26 9.47
CA LEU A 75 12.69 8.45 9.74
C LEU A 75 11.39 9.23 9.50
N ARG A 76 11.33 10.52 9.87
CA ARG A 76 10.17 11.39 9.58
C ARG A 76 9.92 11.50 8.08
N ARG A 77 10.97 11.69 7.26
CA ARG A 77 10.85 11.74 5.79
C ARG A 77 10.38 10.39 5.21
N ASP A 78 10.92 9.28 5.71
CA ASP A 78 10.49 7.95 5.29
C ASP A 78 9.01 7.69 5.64
N LEU A 79 8.56 8.10 6.83
CA LEU A 79 7.15 8.03 7.24
C LEU A 79 6.25 8.92 6.35
N ALA A 80 6.69 10.12 6.00
CA ALA A 80 5.94 10.99 5.10
C ALA A 80 5.76 10.34 3.70
N ARG A 81 6.82 9.75 3.15
CA ARG A 81 6.74 8.99 1.89
C ARG A 81 5.83 7.77 2.01
N LEU A 82 5.88 7.06 3.14
CA LEU A 82 5.01 5.92 3.40
C LEU A 82 3.53 6.32 3.38
N ARG A 83 3.17 7.44 4.03
CA ARG A 83 1.80 7.96 4.04
C ARG A 83 1.31 8.29 2.62
N MET A 84 2.11 9.02 1.86
CA MET A 84 1.79 9.38 0.48
C MET A 84 1.51 8.12 -0.37
N VAL A 85 2.38 7.12 -0.30
CA VAL A 85 2.17 5.85 -1.04
C VAL A 85 0.92 5.11 -0.58
N GLN A 86 0.62 5.11 0.74
CA GLN A 86 -0.60 4.51 1.26
C GLN A 86 -1.87 5.24 0.79
N GLU A 87 -1.83 6.56 0.72
CA GLU A 87 -2.93 7.39 0.20
C GLU A 87 -3.18 7.08 -1.29
N GLN A 88 -2.14 7.04 -2.12
CA GLN A 88 -2.26 6.68 -3.54
C GLN A 88 -2.82 5.27 -3.75
N ILE A 89 -2.35 4.28 -2.97
CA ILE A 89 -2.92 2.92 -3.02
C ILE A 89 -4.42 2.96 -2.70
N LYS A 90 -4.81 3.70 -1.67
CA LYS A 90 -6.21 3.82 -1.25
C LYS A 90 -7.05 4.50 -2.32
N GLU A 91 -6.55 5.55 -2.96
CA GLU A 91 -7.23 6.23 -4.06
C GLU A 91 -7.52 5.27 -5.22
N ILE A 92 -6.53 4.48 -5.64
CA ILE A 92 -6.69 3.48 -6.70
C ILE A 92 -7.69 2.39 -6.29
N GLU A 93 -7.60 1.90 -5.06
CA GLU A 93 -8.53 0.89 -4.53
C GLU A 93 -9.97 1.40 -4.44
N GLN A 94 -10.17 2.68 -4.09
CA GLN A 94 -11.47 3.32 -4.08
C GLN A 94 -12.05 3.51 -5.48
N GLN A 95 -11.21 3.90 -6.45
CA GLN A 95 -11.65 4.00 -7.85
C GLN A 95 -12.13 2.63 -8.36
N ARG A 96 -11.34 1.58 -8.10
CA ARG A 96 -11.71 0.21 -8.48
C ARG A 96 -13.03 -0.24 -7.85
N LEU A 97 -13.28 0.11 -6.58
CA LEU A 97 -14.53 -0.23 -5.92
C LEU A 97 -15.73 0.46 -6.59
N ARG A 98 -15.60 1.75 -6.94
CA ARG A 98 -16.65 2.51 -7.66
C ARG A 98 -16.95 1.89 -9.03
N ASP A 99 -15.92 1.53 -9.80
CA ASP A 99 -16.08 0.93 -11.13
C ASP A 99 -16.80 -0.43 -11.04
N LEU A 100 -16.48 -1.24 -10.02
CA LEU A 100 -17.15 -2.52 -9.75
C LEU A 100 -18.63 -2.33 -9.35
N GLU A 101 -18.93 -1.34 -8.51
CA GLU A 101 -20.30 -1.01 -8.11
C GLU A 101 -21.15 -0.57 -9.32
N ALA A 102 -20.59 0.28 -10.19
CA ALA A 102 -21.23 0.71 -11.43
C ALA A 102 -21.50 -0.47 -12.39
N ALA A 103 -20.50 -1.33 -12.61
CA ALA A 103 -20.64 -2.51 -13.45
C ALA A 103 -21.67 -3.52 -12.91
N SER A 104 -21.74 -3.67 -11.58
CA SER A 104 -22.68 -4.59 -10.91
C SER A 104 -24.13 -4.10 -10.97
N SER A 105 -24.36 -2.78 -11.02
CA SER A 105 -25.70 -2.19 -11.14
C SER A 105 -26.27 -2.31 -12.57
N ALA A 106 -25.41 -2.53 -13.57
CA ALA A 106 -25.80 -2.67 -14.98
C ALA A 106 -26.09 -4.12 -15.42
N LYS A 107 -25.65 -5.14 -14.66
CA LYS A 107 -25.84 -6.57 -15.00
C LYS A 107 -26.33 -7.37 -13.79
N THR A 108 -27.64 -7.45 -13.63
CA THR A 108 -28.31 -8.29 -12.62
C THR A 108 -28.08 -9.78 -12.94
N GLY A 109 -27.23 -10.48 -12.19
CA GLY A 109 -27.20 -11.95 -12.19
C GLY A 109 -25.88 -12.63 -11.86
N CYS A 110 -24.76 -12.29 -12.52
CA CYS A 110 -23.55 -13.13 -12.50
C CYS A 110 -22.43 -12.71 -11.52
N HIS A 111 -22.51 -11.57 -10.83
CA HIS A 111 -21.33 -10.98 -10.16
C HIS A 111 -21.20 -11.20 -8.65
N ALA A 112 -22.03 -12.02 -8.01
CA ALA A 112 -21.93 -12.25 -6.56
C ALA A 112 -20.56 -12.83 -6.15
N MET A 113 -20.04 -13.80 -6.91
CA MET A 113 -18.73 -14.41 -6.66
C MET A 113 -17.57 -13.42 -6.93
N VAL A 114 -17.65 -12.65 -8.02
CA VAL A 114 -16.66 -11.61 -8.35
C VAL A 114 -16.62 -10.52 -7.27
N ARG A 115 -17.77 -10.14 -6.70
CA ARG A 115 -17.84 -9.20 -5.56
C ARG A 115 -17.23 -9.78 -4.28
N LEU A 116 -17.38 -11.09 -4.04
CA LEU A 116 -16.78 -11.76 -2.89
C LEU A 116 -15.25 -11.85 -3.03
N ILE A 117 -14.75 -12.18 -4.23
CA ILE A 117 -13.32 -12.30 -4.51
C ILE A 117 -12.64 -10.93 -4.58
N ALA A 118 -13.29 -9.90 -5.14
CA ALA A 118 -12.76 -8.54 -5.17
C ALA A 118 -12.63 -7.89 -3.77
N ARG A 119 -13.36 -8.41 -2.77
CA ARG A 119 -13.19 -8.01 -1.36
C ARG A 119 -11.93 -8.61 -0.73
N VAL A 120 -11.33 -9.63 -1.34
CA VAL A 120 -10.05 -10.21 -0.90
C VAL A 120 -8.92 -9.33 -1.41
N VAL A 121 -8.27 -8.62 -0.49
CA VAL A 121 -7.11 -7.77 -0.76
C VAL A 121 -6.00 -8.62 -1.40
N GLY A 122 -5.79 -8.47 -2.71
CA GLY A 122 -4.68 -9.10 -3.43
C GLY A 122 -5.04 -10.05 -4.57
N ILE A 123 -6.32 -10.32 -4.85
CA ILE A 123 -6.71 -11.14 -6.00
C ILE A 123 -7.23 -10.23 -7.14
N GLY A 124 -6.56 -10.32 -8.29
CA GLY A 124 -6.99 -9.68 -9.54
C GLY A 124 -8.26 -10.34 -10.05
N VAL A 125 -9.24 -9.55 -10.49
CA VAL A 125 -10.46 -10.08 -11.12
C VAL A 125 -10.18 -10.82 -12.44
N GLU A 126 -8.95 -10.70 -12.96
CA GLU A 126 -8.45 -11.46 -14.11
C GLU A 126 -8.06 -12.92 -13.80
N THR A 127 -8.09 -13.35 -12.53
CA THR A 127 -7.78 -14.75 -12.14
C THR A 127 -8.99 -15.55 -11.68
N ALA A 128 -10.18 -14.94 -11.65
CA ALA A 128 -11.43 -15.66 -11.40
C ALA A 128 -12.04 -16.10 -12.75
N SER A 129 -11.42 -17.12 -13.35
CA SER A 129 -11.98 -17.90 -14.47
C SER A 129 -12.50 -19.22 -13.95
#